data_AF-A0A6V8KXA8-F1
#
_entry.id   AF-A0A6V8KXA8-F1
#
_cell.length_a   1.000
_cell.length_b   1.000
_cell.length_c   1.000
_cell.angle_alpha   90.00
_cell.angle_beta   90.00
_cell.angle_gamma   90.00
#
_symmetry.space_group_name_H-M   'P 1'
#
loop_
_entity.id
_entity.type
_entity.pdbx_description
1 polymer ?
#
loop_
_entity_poly.entity_id
_entity_poly.type
_entity_poly.pdbx_seq_one_letter_code
_entity_poly.pdbx_strand_id
1 'polypeptide(L)'
;MVLREYLACMDSSDPDKALDWVEPDFQFLIALPGREVTGRSRDDFAAYIAGRAATERVHHVLRAAADGDFETVYGVVTDAGERVGAFHSAAVVSPAGRMARYQAYFSTSFELFE
;
A
#
# COMPACT_ATOMS: atom_id res chain seq x y z
N MET A 1 13.07 -1.37 4.04
CA MET A 1 12.29 -1.23 2.79
C MET A 1 11.18 -0.25 3.06
N VAL A 2 11.11 0.81 2.27
CA VAL A 2 10.09 1.87 2.41
C VAL A 2 8.68 1.29 2.38
N LEU A 3 8.40 0.33 1.51
CA LEU A 3 7.07 -0.31 1.42
C LEU A 3 6.63 -0.99 2.73
N ARG A 4 7.54 -1.64 3.45
CA ARG A 4 7.19 -2.33 4.70
C ARG A 4 6.82 -1.34 5.80
N GLU A 5 7.60 -0.27 5.93
CA GLU A 5 7.35 0.79 6.91
C GLU A 5 6.07 1.57 6.58
N TYR A 6 5.86 1.87 5.30
CA TYR A 6 4.63 2.49 4.81
C TYR A 6 3.40 1.62 5.16
N LEU A 7 3.42 0.31 4.90
CA LEU A 7 2.29 -0.58 5.22
C LEU A 7 2.04 -0.65 6.73
N ALA A 8 3.09 -0.80 7.54
CA ALA A 8 2.95 -0.76 9.00
C ALA A 8 2.36 0.57 9.49
N CYS A 9 2.69 1.69 8.85
CA CYS A 9 2.09 2.98 9.13
C CYS A 9 0.60 3.02 8.75
N MET A 10 0.22 2.46 7.59
CA MET A 10 -1.18 2.37 7.13
C MET A 10 -2.07 1.51 8.04
N ASP A 11 -1.47 0.58 8.78
CA ASP A 11 -2.13 -0.33 9.72
C ASP A 11 -2.19 0.23 11.15
N SER A 12 -1.52 1.36 11.40
CA SER A 12 -1.50 2.00 12.70
C SER A 12 -2.80 2.79 12.97
N SER A 13 -2.96 3.26 14.21
CA SER A 13 -4.08 4.12 14.59
C SER A 13 -4.04 5.52 13.96
N ASP A 14 -3.00 5.85 13.20
CA ASP A 14 -2.78 7.15 12.58
C ASP A 14 -2.30 6.99 11.12
N PRO A 15 -3.20 6.55 10.21
CA PRO A 15 -2.84 6.28 8.82
C PRO A 15 -2.49 7.55 8.04
N ASP A 16 -2.82 8.75 8.54
CA ASP A 16 -2.46 10.01 7.88
C ASP A 16 -0.94 10.24 7.84
N LYS A 17 -0.19 9.65 8.79
CA LYS A 17 1.28 9.61 8.75
C LYS A 17 1.84 8.87 7.54
N ALA A 18 1.02 8.07 6.85
CA ALA A 18 1.43 7.45 5.60
C ALA A 18 1.78 8.48 4.51
N LEU A 19 1.25 9.71 4.62
CA LEU A 19 1.57 10.81 3.72
C LEU A 19 3.04 11.26 3.82
N ASP A 20 3.74 10.97 4.91
CA ASP A 20 5.16 11.32 5.05
C ASP A 20 6.09 10.40 4.26
N TRP A 21 5.56 9.26 3.79
CA TRP A 21 6.26 8.29 2.97
C TRP A 21 6.12 8.54 1.46
N VAL A 22 5.37 9.57 1.04
CA VAL A 22 5.15 9.87 -0.38
C VAL A 22 5.72 11.22 -0.79
N GLU A 23 6.18 11.31 -2.04
CA GLU A 23 6.60 12.58 -2.63
C GLU A 23 5.43 13.54 -2.90
N PRO A 24 5.66 14.86 -3.01
CA PRO A 24 4.60 15.81 -3.37
C PRO A 24 3.93 15.49 -4.73
N ASP A 25 4.71 15.03 -5.71
CA ASP A 25 4.25 14.66 -7.06
C ASP A 25 3.97 13.16 -7.21
N PHE A 26 3.65 12.51 -6.09
CA PHE A 26 3.35 11.09 -6.00
C PHE A 26 2.21 10.68 -6.95
N GLN A 27 2.42 9.57 -7.66
CA GLN A 27 1.37 8.99 -8.51
C GLN A 27 1.10 7.55 -8.06
N PHE A 28 -0.17 7.18 -8.03
CA PHE A 28 -0.55 5.86 -7.56
C PHE A 28 -1.69 5.24 -8.36
N LEU A 29 -1.71 3.91 -8.33
CA LEU A 29 -2.84 3.08 -8.70
C LEU A 29 -3.10 2.05 -7.60
N ILE A 30 -4.35 1.94 -7.17
CA ILE A 30 -4.80 0.91 -6.23
C ILE A 30 -5.99 0.19 -6.89
N ALA A 31 -5.73 -1.02 -7.35
CA ALA A 31 -6.75 -1.90 -7.90
C ALA A 31 -7.40 -2.70 -6.77
N LEU A 32 -8.70 -2.50 -6.61
CA LEU A 32 -9.56 -3.18 -5.65
C LEU A 32 -10.59 -4.03 -6.42
N PRO A 33 -11.26 -4.99 -5.77
CA PRO A 33 -12.36 -5.71 -6.40
C PRO A 33 -13.41 -4.76 -7.00
N GLY A 34 -13.57 -4.83 -8.33
CA GLY A 34 -14.57 -4.07 -9.08
C GLY A 34 -14.26 -2.59 -9.32
N ARG A 35 -13.11 -2.05 -8.87
CA ARG A 35 -12.74 -0.66 -9.15
C ARG A 35 -11.24 -0.40 -9.06
N GLU A 36 -10.79 0.66 -9.71
CA GLU A 36 -9.46 1.23 -9.53
C GLU A 36 -9.56 2.61 -8.89
N VAL A 37 -8.58 2.95 -8.06
CA VAL A 37 -8.37 4.30 -7.53
C VAL A 37 -7.01 4.77 -8.02
N THR A 38 -6.97 5.91 -8.70
CA THR A 38 -5.74 6.50 -9.22
C THR A 38 -5.60 7.95 -8.78
N GLY A 39 -4.37 8.42 -8.61
CA GLY A 39 -4.09 9.82 -8.30
C GLY A 39 -2.71 10.25 -8.77
N ARG A 40 -2.47 11.57 -8.82
CA ARG A 40 -1.24 12.17 -9.33
C ARG A 40 -0.62 13.21 -8.38
N SER A 41 -1.07 13.24 -7.14
CA SER A 41 -0.55 14.13 -6.10
C SER A 41 -0.64 13.51 -4.71
N ARG A 42 0.11 14.09 -3.75
CA ARG A 42 -0.05 13.79 -2.32
C ARG A 42 -1.48 14.07 -1.82
N ASP A 43 -2.14 15.10 -2.36
CA ASP A 43 -3.51 15.46 -1.96
C ASP A 43 -4.55 14.43 -2.44
N ASP A 44 -4.40 13.90 -3.66
CA ASP A 44 -5.24 12.79 -4.15
C ASP A 44 -5.10 11.56 -3.24
N PHE A 45 -3.88 11.32 -2.75
CA PHE A 45 -3.60 10.20 -1.87
C PHE A 45 -4.16 10.42 -0.45
N ALA A 46 -4.09 11.65 0.06
CA ALA A 46 -4.74 12.03 1.30
C ALA A 46 -6.26 11.85 1.23
N ALA A 47 -6.89 12.24 0.12
CA ALA A 47 -8.31 12.01 -0.12
C ALA A 47 -8.65 10.51 -0.15
N TYR A 48 -7.79 9.68 -0.73
CA TYR A 48 -7.94 8.23 -0.67
C TYR A 48 -7.88 7.69 0.77
N ILE A 49 -6.89 8.10 1.57
CA ILE A 49 -6.73 7.67 2.97
C ILE A 49 -7.96 8.06 3.79
N ALA A 50 -8.39 9.32 3.70
CA ALA A 50 -9.57 9.83 4.41
C ALA A 50 -10.87 9.12 4.00
N GLY A 51 -10.96 8.61 2.76
CA GLY A 51 -12.09 7.84 2.27
C GLY A 51 -12.08 6.36 2.67
N ARG A 52 -11.02 5.86 3.33
CA ARG A 52 -10.99 4.48 3.84
C ARG A 52 -11.98 4.35 5.00
N ALA A 53 -12.77 3.29 4.97
CA ALA A 53 -13.57 2.92 6.13
C ALA A 53 -12.65 2.60 7.31
N ALA A 54 -13.09 2.90 8.53
CA ALA A 54 -12.45 2.39 9.72
C ALA A 54 -12.51 0.86 9.69
N THR A 55 -11.35 0.21 9.67
CA THR A 55 -11.21 -1.26 9.62
C THR A 55 -10.06 -1.67 10.52
N GLU A 56 -10.09 -2.89 11.07
CA GLU A 56 -8.97 -3.48 11.81
C GLU A 56 -8.03 -4.22 10.85
N ARG A 57 -7.81 -3.64 9.67
CA ARG A 57 -7.02 -4.25 8.62
C ARG A 57 -5.54 -4.19 8.95
N VAL A 58 -4.87 -5.32 8.76
CA VAL A 58 -3.43 -5.46 8.96
C VAL A 58 -2.83 -6.18 7.75
N HIS A 59 -1.76 -5.62 7.20
CA HIS A 59 -0.97 -6.22 6.13
C HIS A 59 0.13 -7.11 6.71
N HIS A 60 0.11 -8.39 6.35
CA HIS A 60 1.14 -9.37 6.69
C HIS A 60 2.01 -9.64 5.46
N VAL A 61 3.21 -9.06 5.41
CA VAL A 61 4.14 -9.23 4.29
C VAL A 61 4.79 -10.61 4.32
N LEU A 62 4.57 -11.40 3.26
CA LEU A 62 5.10 -12.77 3.12
C LEU A 62 6.38 -12.83 2.28
N ARG A 63 6.49 -11.98 1.25
CA ARG A 63 7.67 -11.85 0.39
C ARG A 63 7.96 -10.37 0.16
N ALA A 64 9.22 -10.05 0.02
CA ALA A 64 9.67 -8.71 -0.29
C ALA A 64 10.96 -8.78 -1.13
N ALA A 65 11.12 -7.87 -2.07
CA ALA A 65 12.32 -7.74 -2.88
C ALA A 65 12.57 -6.26 -3.21
N ALA A 66 13.84 -5.93 -3.44
CA ALA A 66 14.26 -4.62 -3.91
C ALA A 66 15.30 -4.78 -5.03
N ASP A 67 15.25 -3.89 -6.01
CA ASP A 67 16.22 -3.78 -7.09
C ASP A 67 16.42 -2.29 -7.43
N GLY A 68 17.57 -1.73 -7.06
CA GLY A 68 17.82 -0.30 -7.19
C GLY A 68 16.82 0.56 -6.41
N ASP A 69 16.10 1.42 -7.13
CA ASP A 69 15.04 2.29 -6.60
C ASP A 69 13.66 1.63 -6.56
N PHE A 70 13.55 0.38 -7.04
CA PHE A 70 12.30 -0.36 -7.05
C PHE A 70 12.17 -1.26 -5.82
N GLU A 71 11.00 -1.24 -5.17
CA GLU A 71 10.61 -2.19 -4.13
C GLU A 71 9.31 -2.90 -4.50
N THR A 72 9.18 -4.18 -4.13
CA THR A 72 7.92 -4.93 -4.21
C THR A 72 7.71 -5.78 -2.96
N VAL A 73 6.46 -5.95 -2.58
CA VAL A 73 6.02 -6.83 -1.51
C VAL A 73 4.79 -7.61 -1.94
N TYR A 74 4.71 -8.85 -1.49
CA TYR A 74 3.52 -9.68 -1.56
C TYR A 74 3.13 -10.11 -0.16
N GLY A 75 1.84 -10.08 0.15
CA GLY A 75 1.35 -10.44 1.46
C GLY A 75 -0.14 -10.72 1.50
N VAL A 76 -0.65 -10.84 2.72
CA VAL A 76 -2.05 -11.13 3.00
C VAL A 76 -2.61 -10.05 3.91
N VAL A 77 -3.91 -9.78 3.81
CA VAL A 77 -4.60 -8.83 4.67
C VAL A 77 -5.51 -9.61 5.61
N THR A 78 -5.44 -9.29 6.89
CA THR A 78 -6.45 -9.71 7.87
C THR A 78 -7.31 -8.52 8.26
N ASP A 79 -8.58 -8.75 8.62
CA ASP A 79 -9.49 -7.76 9.21
C ASP A 79 -10.07 -8.37 10.48
N ALA A 80 -9.89 -7.72 11.63
CA ALA A 80 -10.22 -8.27 12.95
C ALA A 80 -9.63 -9.69 13.20
N GLY A 81 -8.43 -9.95 12.67
CA GLY A 81 -7.73 -11.23 12.77
C GLY A 81 -8.10 -12.28 11.72
N GLU A 82 -9.20 -12.08 10.97
CA GLU A 82 -9.64 -13.00 9.93
C GLU A 82 -9.00 -12.66 8.59
N ARG A 83 -8.52 -13.66 7.83
CA ARG A 83 -7.91 -13.43 6.51
C ARG A 83 -8.99 -13.03 5.49
N VAL A 84 -8.81 -11.88 4.86
CA VAL A 84 -9.78 -11.30 3.91
C VAL A 84 -9.28 -11.25 2.47
N GLY A 85 -7.99 -11.51 2.24
CA GLY A 85 -7.43 -11.62 0.90
C GLY A 85 -5.92 -11.44 0.85
N ALA A 86 -5.39 -11.36 -0.36
CA ALA A 86 -3.98 -11.13 -0.64
C ALA A 86 -3.74 -9.82 -1.38
N PHE A 87 -2.53 -9.28 -1.22
CA PHE A 87 -2.10 -8.08 -1.90
C PHE A 87 -0.71 -8.23 -2.51
N HIS A 88 -0.50 -7.49 -3.60
CA HIS A 88 0.81 -7.22 -4.17
C HIS A 88 0.96 -5.71 -4.26
N SER A 89 2.04 -5.17 -3.69
CA SER A 89 2.38 -3.76 -3.81
C SER A 89 3.77 -3.58 -4.39
N ALA A 90 3.94 -2.56 -5.21
CA ALA A 90 5.21 -2.16 -5.79
C ALA A 90 5.37 -0.64 -5.73
N ALA A 91 6.61 -0.16 -5.59
CA ALA A 91 6.92 1.25 -5.52
C ALA A 91 8.25 1.58 -6.19
N VAL A 92 8.34 2.81 -6.70
CA VAL A 92 9.62 3.47 -6.99
C VAL A 92 9.92 4.43 -5.87
N VAL A 93 11.09 4.28 -5.25
CA VAL A 93 11.56 5.04 -4.08
C VAL A 93 12.56 6.09 -4.54
N SER A 94 12.30 7.34 -4.21
CA SER A 94 13.17 8.47 -4.52
C SER A 94 14.46 8.43 -3.68
N PRO A 95 15.49 9.21 -4.06
CA PRO A 95 16.67 9.41 -3.22
C PRO A 95 16.39 9.98 -1.82
N ALA A 96 15.22 10.61 -1.61
CA ALA A 96 14.79 11.11 -0.31
C ALA A 96 14.18 10.01 0.59
N GLY A 97 14.12 8.76 0.12
CA GLY A 97 13.54 7.64 0.86
C GLY A 97 12.01 7.65 0.90
N ARG A 98 11.37 8.30 -0.08
CA ARG A 98 9.91 8.39 -0.22
C ARG A 98 9.46 7.74 -1.51
N MET A 99 8.22 7.26 -1.56
CA MET A 99 7.65 6.71 -2.78
C MET A 99 7.31 7.84 -3.76
N ALA A 100 7.83 7.75 -4.99
CA ALA A 100 7.47 8.61 -6.11
C ALA A 100 6.34 8.00 -6.96
N ARG A 101 6.31 6.66 -7.06
CA ARG A 101 5.26 5.89 -7.73
C ARG A 101 4.86 4.71 -6.86
N TYR A 102 3.57 4.39 -6.84
CA TYR A 102 3.04 3.25 -6.10
C TYR A 102 1.97 2.53 -6.89
N GLN A 103 1.97 1.21 -6.79
CA GLN A 103 0.93 0.36 -7.34
C GLN A 103 0.57 -0.70 -6.34
N ALA A 104 -0.73 -0.91 -6.11
CA ALA A 104 -1.23 -1.99 -5.29
C ALA A 104 -2.37 -2.73 -5.98
N TYR A 105 -2.34 -4.05 -5.87
CA TYR A 105 -3.42 -4.94 -6.28
C TYR A 105 -3.88 -5.72 -5.07
N PHE A 106 -5.19 -5.71 -4.82
CA PHE A 106 -5.82 -6.52 -3.78
C PHE A 106 -6.82 -7.50 -4.39
N SER A 107 -6.76 -8.75 -3.96
CA SER A 107 -7.65 -9.82 -4.40
C SER A 107 -8.23 -10.56 -3.20
N THR A 108 -9.53 -10.84 -3.27
CA THR A 108 -10.25 -11.70 -2.30
C THR A 108 -10.44 -13.13 -2.81
N SER A 109 -10.01 -13.42 -4.05
CA SER A 109 -10.30 -14.68 -4.74
C SER A 109 -9.05 -15.40 -5.25
N PHE A 110 -7.88 -14.80 -5.11
CA PHE A 110 -6.62 -15.37 -5.57
C PHE A 110 -5.49 -14.99 -4.63
N GLU A 111 -4.67 -15.98 -4.30
CA GLU A 111 -3.45 -15.83 -3.52
C GLU A 111 -2.30 -16.58 -4.23
N LEU A 112 -1.14 -15.95 -4.33
CA LEU A 112 0.05 -16.50 -4.98
C LEU A 112 0.72 -17.62 -4.15
N PHE A 113 0.61 -17.55 -2.84
CA PHE A 113 1.15 -18.54 -1.90
C PHE A 113 0.02 -19.02 -1.00
N GLU A 114 -0.16 -20.34 -0.95
CA GLU A 114 -1.10 -21.04 -0.04
C GLU A 114 -0.67 -20.89 1.42
#